data_AF-B3MN44-F1
#
_entry.id   AF-B3MN44-F1
#
_cell.length_a   1.000
_cell.length_b   1.000
_cell.length_c   1.000
_cell.angle_alpha   90.00
_cell.angle_beta   90.00
_cell.angle_gamma   90.00
#
_symmetry.space_group_name_H-M   'P 1'
#
loop_
_entity.id
_entity.type
_entity.pdbx_description
1 polymer ?
#
loop_
_entity_poly.entity_id
_entity_poly.type
_entity_poly.pdbx_seq_one_letter_code
_entity_poly.pdbx_strand_id
1 'polypeptide(L)'
;MLFPQLFHAVKRQTHSNTRTARTRSVVLRGSEVIAPTCASHVVDKSKFPIIEIMTSAEQLQGCLDDVCGLPDQRISSTSSSYEGFYFGFCTLVSHILLAGITGAIVYKCLVLKLVHTAGHAFYCTIAFVFFMGEALLVRNSKYLESWLGALNLNRLHAALGLLAFLVGVGGIAIKTLQKLERKREDPNATVRHFRSNHGFYGIIGCGLLLGSVVTGLPLYFINAGSTLKLIHRFFGLAGFLALMVSQMFGYNTGFGRRQWKPQHQKLFKFFTFIATVLTVNYELRRFARDLIGLATSHVIGPETVSTRDDL
;
A
#
# COMPACT_ATOMS: atom_id res chain seq x y z
N MET A 1 -13.38 10.77 9.21
CA MET A 1 -13.00 11.90 10.10
C MET A 1 -12.30 11.44 11.40
N LEU A 2 -11.31 10.53 11.33
CA LEU A 2 -10.66 9.90 12.50
C LEU A 2 -9.18 10.32 12.72
N PHE A 3 -8.61 11.15 11.84
CA PHE A 3 -7.20 11.54 11.87
C PHE A 3 -6.83 12.65 12.88
N PRO A 4 -7.66 13.67 13.17
CA PRO A 4 -7.26 14.74 14.10
C PRO A 4 -7.18 14.32 15.58
N GLN A 5 -7.98 13.34 15.99
CA GLN A 5 -8.01 12.91 17.41
C GLN A 5 -6.79 12.07 17.82
N LEU A 6 -6.19 11.35 16.86
CA LEU A 6 -4.99 10.55 17.11
C LEU A 6 -3.76 11.44 17.41
N PHE A 7 -3.70 12.62 16.80
CA PHE A 7 -2.64 13.61 17.04
C PHE A 7 -2.75 14.26 18.44
N HIS A 8 -3.98 14.49 18.92
CA HIS A 8 -4.20 15.05 20.26
C HIS A 8 -3.90 14.05 21.40
N ALA A 9 -4.11 12.76 21.17
CA ALA A 9 -3.79 11.71 22.13
C ALA A 9 -2.27 11.57 22.34
N VAL A 10 -1.46 11.65 21.27
CA VAL A 10 0.00 11.61 21.35
C VAL A 10 0.55 12.82 22.12
N LYS A 11 -0.05 14.00 21.98
CA LYS A 11 0.38 15.22 22.70
C LYS A 11 0.04 15.19 24.21
N ARG A 12 -0.99 14.44 24.63
CA ARG A 12 -1.31 14.28 26.07
C ARG A 12 -0.39 13.29 26.78
N GLN A 13 0.15 12.31 26.07
CA GLN A 13 0.95 11.25 26.71
C GLN A 13 2.39 11.70 27.03
N THR A 14 2.92 12.69 26.33
CA THR A 14 4.21 13.33 26.67
C THR A 14 4.17 14.22 27.91
N HIS A 15 2.99 14.70 28.33
CA HIS A 15 2.87 15.52 29.54
C HIS A 15 2.68 14.72 30.85
N SER A 16 2.43 13.42 30.78
CA SER A 16 2.12 12.59 31.96
C SER A 16 3.34 12.01 32.66
N ASN A 17 4.57 12.17 32.14
CA ASN A 17 5.77 11.52 32.69
C ASN A 17 6.82 12.48 33.29
N THR A 18 6.42 13.74 33.55
CA THR A 18 7.26 14.76 34.22
C THR A 18 6.47 15.47 35.32
N ARG A 19 6.10 14.73 36.38
CA ARG A 19 5.62 15.34 37.64
C ARG A 19 6.29 14.70 38.86
N THR A 20 7.55 15.05 39.03
CA THR A 20 8.19 15.27 40.35
C THR A 20 9.25 16.36 40.18
N ALA A 21 8.80 17.58 39.84
CA ALA A 21 9.65 18.77 39.95
C ALA A 21 8.78 20.02 40.12
N ARG A 22 8.74 20.47 41.38
CA ARG A 22 8.84 21.87 41.83
C ARG A 22 7.92 22.91 41.17
N THR A 23 6.92 23.28 41.94
CA THR A 23 6.10 24.49 41.87
C THR A 23 6.97 25.75 41.74
N ARG A 24 6.83 26.49 40.63
CA ARG A 24 7.03 27.94 40.58
C ARG A 24 5.88 28.54 39.77
N SER A 25 5.05 29.31 40.46
CA SER A 25 4.02 30.17 39.91
C SER A 25 4.67 31.38 39.23
N VAL A 26 4.32 31.60 37.97
CA VAL A 26 4.51 32.90 37.30
C VAL A 26 3.18 33.25 36.65
N VAL A 27 2.61 34.36 37.12
CA VAL A 27 1.40 35.02 36.65
C VAL A 27 1.81 36.08 35.62
N LEU A 28 1.33 36.00 34.37
CA LEU A 28 1.15 37.12 33.42
C LEU A 28 0.08 36.69 32.40
N ARG A 29 -1.13 37.27 32.40
CA ARG A 29 -1.62 38.52 31.74
C ARG A 29 -1.77 38.43 30.22
N GLY A 30 -3.05 38.41 29.79
CA GLY A 30 -3.64 39.14 28.65
C GLY A 30 -3.10 38.93 27.23
N SER A 31 -3.96 38.49 26.30
CA SER A 31 -4.45 39.37 25.22
C SER A 31 -5.39 38.66 24.24
N GLU A 32 -6.48 39.36 23.96
CA GLU A 32 -7.27 39.53 22.73
C GLU A 32 -7.79 38.32 21.93
N VAL A 33 -9.13 38.29 21.89
CA VAL A 33 -10.01 37.48 21.05
C VAL A 33 -10.23 38.25 19.73
N ILE A 34 -9.85 37.67 18.61
CA ILE A 34 -10.24 38.15 17.27
C ILE A 34 -11.22 37.14 16.66
N ALA A 35 -12.46 37.58 16.46
CA ALA A 35 -13.52 36.81 15.82
C ALA A 35 -13.36 36.84 14.28
N PRO A 36 -13.56 35.72 13.57
CA PRO A 36 -13.68 35.72 12.12
C PRO A 36 -15.11 35.99 11.66
N THR A 37 -15.25 36.97 10.78
CA THR A 37 -16.47 37.37 10.07
C THR A 37 -16.82 36.32 9.00
N CYS A 38 -18.04 35.76 9.08
CA CYS A 38 -18.61 34.90 8.04
C CYS A 38 -19.09 35.75 6.85
N ALA A 39 -18.54 35.50 5.66
CA ALA A 39 -19.10 35.98 4.39
C ALA A 39 -19.86 34.84 3.71
N SER A 40 -21.18 34.96 3.62
CA SER A 40 -22.07 34.03 2.92
C SER A 40 -22.09 34.38 1.43
N HIS A 41 -21.43 33.57 0.61
CA HIS A 41 -21.60 33.64 -0.85
C HIS A 41 -22.76 32.74 -1.27
N VAL A 42 -23.84 33.36 -1.73
CA VAL A 42 -24.97 32.69 -2.40
C VAL A 42 -24.51 32.35 -3.81
N VAL A 43 -24.38 31.06 -4.11
CA VAL A 43 -24.09 30.55 -5.46
C VAL A 43 -25.41 30.19 -6.12
N ASP A 44 -25.70 30.89 -7.21
CA ASP A 44 -26.81 30.71 -8.11
C ASP A 44 -26.77 29.30 -8.74
N LYS A 45 -27.84 28.52 -8.54
CA LYS A 45 -28.04 27.18 -9.11
C LYS A 45 -29.03 27.27 -10.25
N SER A 46 -28.59 27.74 -11.41
CA SER A 46 -29.39 27.62 -12.62
C SER A 46 -28.51 27.34 -13.84
N LYS A 47 -28.88 26.26 -14.55
CA LYS A 47 -28.35 25.78 -15.84
C LYS A 47 -27.03 25.01 -15.79
N PHE A 48 -27.14 23.70 -15.62
CA PHE A 48 -26.24 22.75 -16.27
C PHE A 48 -27.04 21.86 -17.22
N PRO A 49 -26.61 21.72 -18.49
CA PRO A 49 -27.23 20.80 -19.44
C PRO A 49 -27.02 19.36 -18.96
N ILE A 50 -28.09 18.58 -19.02
CA ILE A 50 -28.07 17.13 -18.86
C ILE A 50 -27.27 16.59 -20.05
N ILE A 51 -25.98 16.39 -19.86
CA ILE A 51 -25.16 15.58 -20.75
C ILE A 51 -25.55 14.13 -20.45
N GLU A 52 -26.24 13.51 -21.40
CA GLU A 52 -26.42 12.06 -21.46
C GLU A 52 -25.05 11.38 -21.36
N ILE A 53 -24.74 10.86 -20.18
CA ILE A 53 -23.63 9.93 -19.96
C ILE A 53 -24.11 8.56 -20.47
N MET A 54 -24.20 8.43 -21.79
CA MET A 54 -24.28 7.10 -22.42
C MET A 54 -22.90 6.44 -22.34
N THR A 55 -22.87 5.34 -21.58
CA THR A 55 -22.06 4.13 -21.80
C THR A 55 -20.53 4.23 -21.78
N SER A 56 -19.93 4.66 -20.66
CA SER A 56 -18.50 4.37 -20.36
C SER A 56 -18.25 2.95 -19.82
N ALA A 57 -19.30 2.23 -19.41
CA ALA A 57 -19.17 0.88 -18.84
C ALA A 57 -18.82 -0.18 -19.90
N GLU A 58 -19.35 -0.06 -21.13
CA GLU A 58 -19.10 -1.05 -22.19
C GLU A 58 -17.73 -0.86 -22.86
N GLN A 59 -17.26 0.39 -23.04
CA GLN A 59 -15.90 0.64 -23.54
C GLN A 59 -14.80 0.20 -22.56
N LEU A 60 -15.06 0.23 -21.24
CA LEU A 60 -14.09 -0.23 -20.25
C LEU A 60 -13.99 -1.76 -20.17
N GLN A 61 -15.08 -2.47 -20.48
CA GLN A 61 -15.13 -3.93 -20.55
C GLN A 61 -14.36 -4.45 -21.78
N GLY A 62 -14.53 -3.78 -22.94
CA GLY A 62 -13.85 -4.15 -24.19
C GLY A 62 -12.32 -4.11 -24.12
N CYS A 63 -11.72 -3.14 -23.41
CA CYS A 63 -10.26 -3.06 -23.27
C CYS A 63 -9.64 -4.06 -22.27
N LEU A 64 -10.44 -4.79 -21.49
CA LEU A 64 -9.95 -5.81 -20.56
C LEU A 64 -9.93 -7.22 -21.18
N ASP A 65 -10.84 -7.50 -22.10
CA ASP A 65 -10.91 -8.79 -22.79
C ASP A 65 -9.94 -8.88 -23.98
N ASP A 66 -9.66 -7.76 -24.66
CA ASP A 66 -8.87 -7.75 -25.92
C ASP A 66 -7.35 -7.95 -25.74
N VAL A 67 -6.83 -7.90 -24.51
CA VAL A 67 -5.39 -8.14 -24.24
C VAL A 67 -5.12 -9.60 -23.80
N CYS A 68 -6.17 -10.42 -23.64
CA CYS A 68 -6.03 -11.84 -23.30
C CYS A 68 -6.64 -12.78 -24.36
N GLY A 69 -7.26 -12.25 -25.41
CA GLY A 69 -7.83 -13.02 -26.52
C GLY A 69 -6.81 -13.43 -27.58
N LEU A 70 -5.79 -14.22 -27.25
CA LEU A 70 -5.16 -15.07 -28.26
C LEU A 70 -6.05 -16.33 -28.41
N PRO A 71 -6.52 -16.66 -29.63
CA PRO A 71 -7.41 -17.79 -29.85
C PRO A 71 -6.61 -19.08 -29.82
N ASP A 72 -6.42 -19.66 -28.64
CA ASP A 72 -6.00 -21.06 -28.50
C ASP A 72 -7.12 -21.89 -27.85
N GLN A 73 -8.31 -21.80 -28.45
CA GLN A 73 -9.41 -22.72 -28.17
C GLN A 73 -9.17 -24.02 -28.95
N ARG A 74 -8.49 -25.01 -28.37
CA ARG A 74 -8.93 -26.42 -28.51
C ARG A 74 -8.28 -27.50 -27.66
N ILE A 75 -7.29 -27.24 -26.79
CA ILE A 75 -6.68 -28.35 -26.02
C ILE A 75 -6.55 -28.02 -24.53
N SER A 76 -7.20 -28.86 -23.71
CA SER A 76 -7.07 -29.02 -22.23
C SER A 76 -8.09 -28.31 -21.33
N SER A 77 -9.34 -28.79 -21.36
CA SER A 77 -10.34 -28.51 -20.32
C SER A 77 -9.94 -29.02 -18.91
N THR A 78 -8.98 -29.95 -18.81
CA THR A 78 -8.51 -30.54 -17.54
C THR A 78 -7.37 -29.77 -16.86
N SER A 79 -6.52 -29.04 -17.60
CA SER A 79 -5.43 -28.24 -17.02
C SER A 79 -5.97 -26.97 -16.32
N SER A 80 -7.01 -26.37 -16.90
CA SER A 80 -7.65 -25.12 -16.43
C SER A 80 -8.24 -25.24 -15.01
N SER A 81 -8.85 -26.38 -14.68
CA SER A 81 -9.47 -26.59 -13.36
C SER A 81 -8.44 -26.71 -12.23
N TYR A 82 -7.29 -27.36 -12.49
CA TYR A 82 -6.24 -27.53 -11.49
C TYR A 82 -5.51 -26.20 -11.21
N GLU A 83 -5.22 -25.41 -12.24
CA GLU A 83 -4.61 -24.09 -12.05
C GLU A 83 -5.49 -23.16 -11.23
N GLY A 84 -6.80 -23.10 -11.55
CA GLY A 84 -7.75 -22.29 -10.80
C GLY A 84 -7.81 -22.68 -9.32
N PHE A 85 -7.83 -23.99 -9.03
CA PHE A 85 -7.81 -24.49 -7.65
C PHE A 85 -6.52 -24.13 -6.90
N TYR A 86 -5.36 -24.35 -7.53
CA TYR A 86 -4.05 -24.01 -6.95
C TYR A 86 -3.96 -22.52 -6.59
N PHE A 87 -4.35 -21.63 -7.50
CA PHE A 87 -4.31 -20.18 -7.24
C PHE A 87 -5.30 -19.77 -6.16
N GLY A 88 -6.51 -20.35 -6.15
CA GLY A 88 -7.48 -20.12 -5.09
C GLY A 88 -6.93 -20.51 -3.72
N PHE A 89 -6.30 -21.69 -3.64
CA PHE A 89 -5.66 -22.17 -2.40
C PHE A 89 -4.50 -21.27 -1.96
N CYS A 90 -3.59 -20.90 -2.86
CA CYS A 90 -2.48 -19.98 -2.54
C CYS A 90 -2.98 -18.62 -2.05
N THR A 91 -4.05 -18.10 -2.65
CA THR A 91 -4.68 -16.83 -2.27
C THR A 91 -5.26 -16.92 -0.87
N LEU A 92 -6.01 -17.99 -0.58
CA LEU A 92 -6.59 -18.23 0.75
C LEU A 92 -5.49 -18.33 1.84
N VAL A 93 -4.44 -19.11 1.58
CA VAL A 93 -3.31 -19.24 2.51
C VAL A 93 -2.62 -17.89 2.70
N SER A 94 -2.48 -17.09 1.65
CA SER A 94 -1.88 -15.75 1.74
C SER A 94 -2.68 -14.84 2.66
N HIS A 95 -4.02 -14.80 2.51
CA HIS A 95 -4.89 -14.02 3.40
C HIS A 95 -4.73 -14.44 4.87
N ILE A 96 -4.76 -15.75 5.15
CA ILE A 96 -4.60 -16.28 6.51
C ILE A 96 -3.24 -15.89 7.10
N LEU A 97 -2.16 -16.04 6.33
CA LEU A 97 -0.81 -15.69 6.79
C LEU A 97 -0.63 -14.18 7.00
N LEU A 98 -1.08 -13.34 6.07
CA LEU A 98 -0.99 -11.88 6.19
C LEU A 98 -1.80 -11.39 7.39
N ALA A 99 -3.03 -11.87 7.56
CA ALA A 99 -3.88 -11.55 8.71
C ALA A 99 -3.28 -12.05 10.02
N GLY A 100 -2.76 -13.29 10.06
CA GLY A 100 -2.16 -13.88 11.25
C GLY A 100 -0.88 -13.16 11.70
N ILE A 101 0.04 -12.88 10.77
CA ILE A 101 1.27 -12.10 11.07
C ILE A 101 0.91 -10.71 11.57
N THR A 102 -0.02 -10.04 10.88
CA THR A 102 -0.47 -8.69 11.25
C THR A 102 -1.10 -8.69 12.63
N GLY A 103 -2.05 -9.59 12.88
CA GLY A 103 -2.74 -9.73 14.17
C GLY A 103 -1.79 -9.96 15.32
N ALA A 104 -0.81 -10.87 15.16
CA ALA A 104 0.17 -11.15 16.20
C ALA A 104 1.05 -9.94 16.55
N ILE A 105 1.52 -9.20 15.54
CA ILE A 105 2.36 -8.00 15.73
C ILE A 105 1.55 -6.85 16.32
N VAL A 106 0.35 -6.60 15.77
CA VAL A 106 -0.58 -5.57 16.20
C VAL A 106 -0.97 -5.79 17.65
N TYR A 107 -1.39 -7.01 18.01
CA TYR A 107 -1.73 -7.36 19.39
C TYR A 107 -0.58 -7.04 20.33
N LYS A 108 0.65 -7.45 19.99
CA LYS A 108 1.82 -7.16 20.82
C LYS A 108 2.07 -5.65 20.95
N CYS A 109 1.92 -4.88 19.88
CA CYS A 109 2.11 -3.42 19.92
C CYS A 109 1.03 -2.72 20.75
N LEU A 110 -0.22 -3.22 20.73
CA LEU A 110 -1.32 -2.71 21.55
C LEU A 110 -1.10 -2.99 23.04
N VAL A 111 -0.62 -4.19 23.39
CA VAL A 111 -0.22 -4.54 24.78
C VAL A 111 0.88 -3.58 25.29
N LEU A 112 1.78 -3.14 24.40
CA LEU A 112 2.81 -2.15 24.70
C LEU A 112 2.31 -0.70 24.64
N LYS A 113 0.99 -0.49 24.52
CA LYS A 113 0.32 0.82 24.45
C LYS A 113 0.90 1.75 23.37
N LEU A 114 1.38 1.18 22.27
CA LEU A 114 1.98 1.90 21.13
C LEU A 114 3.14 2.84 21.49
N VAL A 115 3.78 2.64 22.64
CA VAL A 115 4.83 3.54 23.14
C VAL A 115 6.11 3.39 22.29
N HIS A 116 6.71 4.53 21.94
CA HIS A 116 7.95 4.63 21.16
C HIS A 116 7.89 3.86 19.83
N THR A 117 8.77 2.86 19.67
CA THR A 117 8.94 2.07 18.44
C THR A 117 7.76 1.14 18.17
N ALA A 118 6.93 0.83 19.17
CA ALA A 118 5.74 -0.01 18.98
C ALA A 118 4.72 0.65 18.05
N GLY A 119 4.52 1.98 18.14
CA GLY A 119 3.64 2.70 17.23
C GLY A 119 4.06 2.57 15.76
N HIS A 120 5.36 2.74 15.47
CA HIS A 120 5.89 2.52 14.13
C HIS A 120 5.66 1.10 13.62
N ALA A 121 5.97 0.09 14.44
CA ALA A 121 5.75 -1.31 14.07
C ALA A 121 4.26 -1.59 13.79
N PHE A 122 3.36 -1.08 14.63
CA PHE A 122 1.92 -1.21 14.46
C PHE A 122 1.44 -0.63 13.13
N TYR A 123 1.70 0.66 12.87
CA TYR A 123 1.19 1.32 11.65
C TYR A 123 1.81 0.75 10.39
N CYS A 124 3.13 0.51 10.39
CA CYS A 124 3.81 -0.03 9.22
C CYS A 124 3.40 -1.47 8.92
N THR A 125 3.13 -2.31 9.93
CA THR A 125 2.63 -3.68 9.68
C THR A 125 1.21 -3.67 9.13
N ILE A 126 0.28 -2.91 9.72
CA ILE A 126 -1.10 -2.80 9.17
C ILE A 126 -1.06 -2.26 7.74
N ALA A 127 -0.28 -1.22 7.49
CA ALA A 127 -0.20 -0.59 6.20
C ALA A 127 0.49 -1.46 5.14
N PHE A 128 1.75 -1.82 5.38
CA PHE A 128 2.62 -2.38 4.36
C PHE A 128 2.59 -3.90 4.28
N VAL A 129 2.12 -4.59 5.32
CA VAL A 129 1.90 -6.04 5.27
C VAL A 129 0.45 -6.32 4.93
N PHE A 130 -0.50 -5.82 5.71
CA PHE A 130 -1.90 -6.14 5.54
C PHE A 130 -2.55 -5.41 4.36
N PHE A 131 -2.74 -4.08 4.43
CA PHE A 131 -3.46 -3.36 3.36
C PHE A 131 -2.78 -3.49 2.00
N MET A 132 -1.46 -3.42 1.96
CA MET A 132 -0.70 -3.61 0.72
C MET A 132 -0.82 -5.03 0.16
N GLY A 133 -0.69 -6.06 1.01
CA GLY A 133 -0.84 -7.46 0.59
C GLY A 133 -2.26 -7.75 0.10
N GLU A 134 -3.27 -7.28 0.82
CA GLU A 134 -4.67 -7.37 0.43
C GLU A 134 -4.97 -6.63 -0.88
N ALA A 135 -4.34 -5.47 -1.12
CA ALA A 135 -4.46 -4.76 -2.38
C ALA A 135 -3.93 -5.60 -3.57
N LEU A 136 -2.90 -6.41 -3.37
CA LEU A 136 -2.41 -7.32 -4.42
C LEU A 136 -3.32 -8.55 -4.60
N LEU A 137 -3.88 -9.09 -3.51
CA LEU A 137 -4.72 -10.29 -3.57
C LEU A 137 -6.13 -10.01 -4.11
N VAL A 138 -6.71 -8.85 -3.78
CA VAL A 138 -8.12 -8.54 -4.08
C VAL A 138 -8.46 -8.63 -5.56
N ARG A 139 -7.54 -8.20 -6.45
CA ARG A 139 -7.75 -8.23 -7.90
C ARG A 139 -7.72 -9.64 -8.50
N ASN A 140 -7.25 -10.62 -7.75
CA ASN A 140 -7.08 -12.00 -8.20
C ASN A 140 -8.21 -12.92 -7.71
N SER A 141 -9.13 -12.38 -6.92
CA SER A 141 -10.26 -13.12 -6.36
C SER A 141 -11.46 -13.07 -7.30
N LYS A 142 -11.70 -14.17 -8.03
CA LYS A 142 -12.90 -14.36 -8.85
C LYS A 142 -14.20 -14.29 -8.04
N TYR A 143 -14.14 -14.71 -6.77
CA TYR A 143 -15.29 -14.65 -5.86
C TYR A 143 -15.65 -13.21 -5.47
N LEU A 144 -14.65 -12.38 -5.15
CA LEU A 144 -14.90 -10.96 -4.87
C LEU A 144 -15.32 -10.22 -6.14
N GLU A 145 -14.77 -10.58 -7.30
CA GLU A 145 -15.17 -10.01 -8.58
C GLU A 145 -16.65 -10.32 -8.91
N SER A 146 -17.11 -11.55 -8.71
CA SER A 146 -18.52 -11.89 -8.95
C SER A 146 -19.47 -11.20 -7.98
N TRP A 147 -19.02 -10.93 -6.75
CA TRP A 147 -19.84 -10.29 -5.73
C TRP A 147 -19.87 -8.75 -5.82
N LEU A 148 -18.72 -8.09 -6.07
CA LEU A 148 -18.62 -6.62 -6.13
C LEU A 148 -18.74 -6.07 -7.55
N GLY A 149 -18.40 -6.87 -8.57
CA GLY A 149 -18.11 -6.42 -9.92
C GLY A 149 -16.69 -5.86 -10.08
N ALA A 150 -16.15 -5.95 -11.29
CA ALA A 150 -14.77 -5.55 -11.61
C ALA A 150 -14.45 -4.08 -11.27
N LEU A 151 -15.42 -3.18 -11.49
CA LEU A 151 -15.24 -1.75 -11.23
C LEU A 151 -15.07 -1.44 -9.73
N ASN A 152 -15.89 -2.05 -8.88
CA ASN A 152 -15.77 -1.87 -7.43
C ASN A 152 -14.54 -2.59 -6.87
N LEU A 153 -14.13 -3.72 -7.47
CA LEU A 153 -12.90 -4.41 -7.13
C LEU A 153 -11.67 -3.54 -7.40
N ASN A 154 -11.64 -2.83 -8.54
CA ASN A 154 -10.58 -1.86 -8.85
C ASN A 154 -10.58 -0.73 -7.82
N ARG A 155 -11.74 -0.16 -7.49
CA ARG A 155 -11.85 0.88 -6.44
C ARG A 155 -11.34 0.40 -5.09
N LEU A 156 -11.66 -0.84 -4.71
CA LEU A 156 -11.18 -1.45 -3.46
C LEU A 156 -9.65 -1.63 -3.46
N HIS A 157 -9.07 -2.08 -4.57
CA HIS A 157 -7.62 -2.13 -4.76
C HIS A 157 -6.96 -0.76 -4.56
N ALA A 158 -7.49 0.29 -5.19
CA ALA A 158 -6.94 1.63 -5.02
C ALA A 158 -7.13 2.18 -3.61
N ALA A 159 -8.28 1.92 -2.97
CA ALA A 159 -8.52 2.34 -1.60
C ALA A 159 -7.54 1.66 -0.62
N LEU A 160 -7.33 0.36 -0.75
CA LEU A 160 -6.37 -0.40 0.05
C LEU A 160 -4.93 0.07 -0.20
N GLY A 161 -4.54 0.27 -1.46
CA GLY A 161 -3.21 0.80 -1.82
C GLY A 161 -2.97 2.21 -1.27
N LEU A 162 -3.96 3.10 -1.35
CA LEU A 162 -3.86 4.46 -0.81
C LEU A 162 -3.82 4.45 0.72
N LEU A 163 -4.63 3.62 1.38
CA LEU A 163 -4.58 3.42 2.84
C LEU A 163 -3.23 2.87 3.28
N ALA A 164 -2.67 1.89 2.56
CA ALA A 164 -1.33 1.37 2.81
C ALA A 164 -0.29 2.48 2.73
N PHE A 165 -0.35 3.35 1.71
CA PHE A 165 0.58 4.47 1.59
C PHE A 165 0.42 5.47 2.75
N LEU A 166 -0.78 5.98 2.98
CA LEU A 166 -1.02 7.04 3.98
C LEU A 166 -0.72 6.58 5.41
N VAL A 167 -1.23 5.40 5.80
CA VAL A 167 -1.01 4.86 7.15
C VAL A 167 0.46 4.49 7.35
N GLY A 168 1.09 3.92 6.32
CA GLY A 168 2.49 3.50 6.38
C GLY A 168 3.47 4.68 6.49
N VAL A 169 3.27 5.73 5.68
CA VAL A 169 4.03 6.99 5.78
C VAL A 169 3.81 7.64 7.15
N GLY A 170 2.58 7.63 7.67
CA GLY A 170 2.28 8.07 9.03
C GLY A 170 3.10 7.33 10.09
N GLY A 171 3.19 6.00 9.99
CA GLY A 171 4.01 5.17 10.88
C GLY A 171 5.51 5.49 10.82
N ILE A 172 6.02 5.88 9.66
CA ILE A 172 7.41 6.35 9.49
C ILE A 172 7.59 7.74 10.08
N ALA A 173 6.66 8.66 9.81
CA ALA A 173 6.70 10.03 10.31
C ALA A 173 6.74 10.07 11.84
N ILE A 174 5.91 9.27 12.53
CA ILE A 174 5.91 9.16 14.01
C ILE A 174 7.30 8.80 14.54
N LYS A 175 7.97 7.82 13.93
CA LYS A 175 9.32 7.40 14.35
C LYS A 175 10.37 8.49 14.09
N THR A 176 10.25 9.19 12.97
CA THR A 176 11.15 10.28 12.61
C THR A 176 11.00 11.46 13.56
N LEU A 177 9.77 11.84 13.90
CA LEU A 177 9.47 12.90 14.86
C LEU A 177 10.02 12.56 16.26
N GLN A 178 9.78 11.34 16.74
CA GLN A 178 10.33 10.87 18.02
C GLN A 178 11.87 10.91 18.06
N LYS A 179 12.53 10.63 16.94
CA LYS A 179 14.00 10.75 16.86
C LYS A 179 14.46 12.21 16.83
N LEU A 180 13.72 13.07 16.14
CA LEU A 180 14.02 14.49 16.06
C LEU A 180 13.87 15.17 17.43
N GLU A 181 12.84 14.80 18.19
CA GLU A 181 12.62 15.27 19.57
C GLU A 181 13.80 14.89 20.48
N ARG A 182 14.26 13.65 20.44
CA ARG A 182 15.44 13.22 21.23
C ARG A 182 16.71 13.97 20.86
N LYS A 183 16.91 14.26 19.57
CA LYS A 183 18.07 15.04 19.10
C LYS A 183 18.00 16.49 19.58
N ARG A 184 16.78 17.02 19.78
CA ARG A 184 16.57 18.36 20.35
C ARG A 184 16.91 18.41 21.84
N GLU A 185 16.62 17.33 22.57
CA GLU A 185 16.93 17.20 24.00
C GLU A 185 18.41 16.92 24.27
N ASP A 186 19.07 16.14 23.41
CA ASP A 186 20.51 15.84 23.50
C ASP A 186 21.21 16.11 22.15
N PRO A 187 21.82 17.30 21.97
CA PRO A 187 22.47 17.66 20.72
C PRO A 187 23.77 16.87 20.46
N ASN A 188 24.35 16.25 21.49
CA ASN A 188 25.56 15.43 21.36
C ASN A 188 25.24 13.97 20.96
N ALA A 189 23.97 13.56 21.02
CA ALA A 189 23.56 12.25 20.54
C ALA A 189 23.75 12.15 19.02
N THR A 190 24.78 11.42 18.59
CA THR A 190 25.02 11.12 17.17
C THR A 190 23.94 10.17 16.65
N VAL A 191 22.81 10.70 16.20
CA VAL A 191 21.74 9.92 15.56
C VAL A 191 22.19 9.56 14.14
N ARG A 192 22.86 8.42 13.97
CA ARG A 192 23.09 7.84 12.64
C ARG A 192 21.75 7.43 12.02
N HIS A 193 21.22 8.25 11.13
CA HIS A 193 19.98 7.99 10.40
C HIS A 193 20.17 6.83 9.41
N PHE A 194 19.16 5.96 9.30
CA PHE A 194 18.93 4.95 8.25
C PHE A 194 20.04 3.93 7.91
N ARG A 195 21.07 3.74 8.75
CA ARG A 195 22.12 2.73 8.47
C ARG A 195 21.66 1.27 8.60
N SER A 196 20.47 0.99 9.14
CA SER A 196 20.00 -0.40 9.24
C SER A 196 19.37 -0.87 7.93
N ASN A 197 19.61 -2.13 7.55
CA ASN A 197 18.99 -2.74 6.37
C ASN A 197 17.45 -2.60 6.39
N HIS A 198 16.82 -2.76 7.56
CA HIS A 198 15.39 -2.50 7.74
C HIS A 198 14.99 -1.07 7.31
N GLY A 199 15.75 -0.04 7.73
CA GLY A 199 15.49 1.35 7.35
C GLY A 199 15.68 1.59 5.86
N PHE A 200 16.75 1.04 5.28
CA PHE A 200 17.08 1.16 3.86
C PHE A 200 15.98 0.58 2.96
N TYR A 201 15.66 -0.71 3.13
CA TYR A 201 14.58 -1.36 2.37
C TYR A 201 13.21 -0.72 2.63
N GLY A 202 12.99 -0.20 3.84
CA GLY A 202 11.77 0.52 4.19
C GLY A 202 11.59 1.80 3.38
N ILE A 203 12.65 2.62 3.24
CA ILE A 203 12.60 3.84 2.43
C ILE A 203 12.45 3.52 0.95
N ILE A 204 13.24 2.57 0.42
CA ILE A 204 13.13 2.15 -0.99
C ILE A 204 11.72 1.67 -1.29
N GLY A 205 11.17 0.80 -0.44
CA GLY A 205 9.81 0.29 -0.58
C GLY A 205 8.76 1.39 -0.56
N CYS A 206 8.91 2.40 0.30
CA CYS A 206 8.02 3.56 0.32
C CYS A 206 8.12 4.43 -0.93
N GLY A 207 9.33 4.64 -1.45
CA GLY A 207 9.54 5.38 -2.70
C GLY A 207 8.91 4.66 -3.90
N LEU A 208 9.09 3.33 -4.00
CA LEU A 208 8.45 2.51 -5.02
C LEU A 208 6.91 2.53 -4.88
N LEU A 209 6.39 2.43 -3.65
CA LEU A 209 4.96 2.54 -3.40
C LEU A 209 4.40 3.92 -3.79
N LEU A 210 5.12 5.01 -3.51
CA LEU A 210 4.74 6.35 -3.99
C LEU A 210 4.68 6.37 -5.52
N GLY A 211 5.68 5.78 -6.21
CA GLY A 211 5.66 5.62 -7.67
C GLY A 211 4.42 4.85 -8.15
N SER A 212 4.04 3.78 -7.45
CA SER A 212 2.82 3.01 -7.75
C SER A 212 1.56 3.86 -7.58
N VAL A 213 1.44 4.65 -6.51
CA VAL A 213 0.29 5.56 -6.30
C VAL A 213 0.22 6.63 -7.39
N VAL A 214 1.35 7.28 -7.69
CA VAL A 214 1.42 8.35 -8.71
C VAL A 214 1.07 7.82 -10.11
N THR A 215 1.52 6.61 -10.45
CA THR A 215 1.20 5.97 -11.75
C THR A 215 -0.18 5.33 -11.78
N GLY A 216 -0.73 4.93 -10.62
CA GLY A 216 -2.06 4.33 -10.49
C GLY A 216 -3.19 5.34 -10.55
N LEU A 217 -2.98 6.58 -10.07
CA LEU A 217 -4.02 7.61 -10.04
C LEU A 217 -4.51 8.01 -11.45
N PRO A 218 -3.64 8.27 -12.45
CA PRO A 218 -4.08 8.55 -13.82
C PRO A 218 -4.88 7.41 -14.45
N LEU A 219 -4.62 6.14 -14.10
CA LEU A 219 -5.36 4.99 -14.64
C LEU A 219 -6.87 5.03 -14.35
N TYR A 220 -7.31 5.87 -13.43
CA TYR A 220 -8.73 6.12 -13.16
C TYR A 220 -9.38 7.16 -14.07
N PHE A 221 -8.60 8.09 -14.59
CA PHE A 221 -9.12 9.26 -15.29
C PHE A 221 -8.86 9.19 -16.80
N ILE A 222 -7.81 8.48 -17.22
CA ILE A 222 -7.43 8.36 -18.62
C ILE A 222 -7.33 6.89 -19.02
N ASN A 223 -7.73 6.59 -20.27
CA ASN A 223 -7.42 5.32 -20.93
C ASN A 223 -5.92 5.26 -21.19
N ALA A 224 -5.14 4.96 -20.15
CA ALA A 224 -3.71 4.91 -20.27
C ALA A 224 -3.25 3.64 -21.01
N GLY A 225 -2.24 3.80 -21.85
CA GLY A 225 -1.63 2.70 -22.58
C GLY A 225 -1.02 1.62 -21.67
N SER A 226 -0.76 0.46 -22.26
CA SER A 226 -0.21 -0.72 -21.58
C SER A 226 1.09 -0.44 -20.82
N THR A 227 1.90 0.53 -21.27
CA THR A 227 3.13 0.95 -20.60
C THR A 227 2.88 1.50 -19.19
N LEU A 228 1.87 2.36 -18.99
CA LEU A 228 1.60 2.92 -17.66
C LEU A 228 1.10 1.82 -16.70
N LYS A 229 0.28 0.90 -17.20
CA LYS A 229 -0.19 -0.28 -16.43
C LYS A 229 1.00 -1.15 -16.01
N LEU A 230 1.95 -1.40 -16.92
CA LEU A 230 3.15 -2.18 -16.65
C LEU A 230 4.03 -1.50 -15.58
N ILE A 231 4.28 -0.20 -15.72
CA ILE A 231 5.06 0.59 -14.77
C ILE A 231 4.40 0.59 -13.38
N HIS A 232 3.08 0.80 -13.30
CA HIS A 232 2.33 0.75 -12.05
C HIS A 232 2.47 -0.60 -11.34
N ARG A 233 2.36 -1.70 -12.09
CA ARG A 233 2.55 -3.07 -11.57
C ARG A 233 3.97 -3.30 -11.11
N PHE A 234 4.97 -2.87 -11.88
CA PHE A 234 6.38 -2.97 -11.49
C PHE A 234 6.64 -2.28 -10.15
N PHE A 235 6.22 -1.01 -10.01
CA PHE A 235 6.39 -0.25 -8.78
C PHE A 235 5.65 -0.88 -7.59
N GLY A 236 4.41 -1.33 -7.80
CA GLY A 236 3.62 -1.99 -6.75
C GLY A 236 4.27 -3.29 -6.27
N LEU A 237 4.68 -4.14 -7.20
CA LEU A 237 5.28 -5.45 -6.92
C LEU A 237 6.66 -5.32 -6.27
N ALA A 238 7.55 -4.50 -6.87
CA ALA A 238 8.88 -4.25 -6.33
C ALA A 238 8.82 -3.55 -4.96
N GLY A 239 7.88 -2.61 -4.80
CA GLY A 239 7.61 -1.93 -3.53
C GLY A 239 7.17 -2.90 -2.43
N PHE A 240 6.21 -3.79 -2.72
CA PHE A 240 5.78 -4.82 -1.79
C PHE A 240 6.93 -5.76 -1.39
N LEU A 241 7.72 -6.25 -2.35
CA LEU A 241 8.88 -7.10 -2.08
C LEU A 241 9.90 -6.41 -1.16
N ALA A 242 10.26 -5.15 -1.45
CA ALA A 242 11.17 -4.37 -0.62
C ALA A 242 10.62 -4.16 0.80
N LEU A 243 9.32 -3.90 0.95
CA LEU A 243 8.66 -3.74 2.25
C LEU A 243 8.61 -5.05 3.04
N MET A 244 8.37 -6.19 2.40
CA MET A 244 8.41 -7.50 3.06
C MET A 244 9.83 -7.88 3.51
N VAL A 245 10.85 -7.58 2.69
CA VAL A 245 12.26 -7.70 3.10
C VAL A 245 12.58 -6.79 4.29
N SER A 246 12.11 -5.53 4.26
CA SER A 246 12.23 -4.61 5.39
C SER A 246 11.58 -5.17 6.65
N GLN A 247 10.39 -5.77 6.54
CA GLN A 247 9.68 -6.42 7.64
C GLN A 247 10.47 -7.60 8.22
N MET A 248 11.07 -8.44 7.37
CA MET A 248 11.93 -9.55 7.82
C MET A 248 13.17 -9.07 8.58
N PHE A 249 13.79 -7.96 8.16
CA PHE A 249 14.84 -7.30 8.92
C PHE A 249 14.32 -6.63 10.20
N GLY A 250 13.06 -6.18 10.18
CA GLY A 250 12.33 -5.62 11.33
C GLY A 250 12.34 -6.55 12.54
N TYR A 251 12.17 -7.86 12.32
CA TYR A 251 12.24 -8.88 13.37
C TYR A 251 13.61 -8.96 14.05
N ASN A 252 14.70 -8.61 13.35
CA ASN A 252 16.06 -8.61 13.90
C ASN A 252 16.42 -7.32 14.64
N THR A 253 15.57 -6.29 14.60
CA THR A 253 15.85 -5.02 15.28
C THR A 253 15.85 -5.19 16.79
N GLY A 254 16.40 -4.22 17.52
CA GLY A 254 16.36 -4.23 18.98
C GLY A 254 14.95 -4.31 19.55
N PHE A 255 13.94 -3.76 18.86
CA PHE A 255 12.53 -3.95 19.23
C PHE A 255 12.12 -5.41 19.08
N GLY A 256 12.34 -6.01 17.91
CA GLY A 256 11.97 -7.41 17.67
C GLY A 256 12.64 -8.38 18.64
N ARG A 257 13.94 -8.19 18.91
CA ARG A 257 14.69 -9.04 19.83
C ARG A 257 14.21 -8.99 21.28
N ARG A 258 13.70 -7.83 21.74
CA ARG A 258 13.17 -7.68 23.10
C ARG A 258 11.77 -8.25 23.26
N GLN A 259 10.97 -8.26 22.19
CA GLN A 259 9.55 -8.61 22.27
C GLN A 259 9.26 -10.08 21.98
N TRP A 260 10.13 -10.76 21.24
CA TRP A 260 9.93 -12.15 20.83
C TRP A 260 11.15 -13.03 21.10
N LYS A 261 10.92 -14.27 21.53
CA LYS A 261 11.98 -15.28 21.65
C LYS A 261 12.60 -15.56 20.27
N PRO A 262 13.87 -15.99 20.17
CA PRO A 262 14.53 -16.26 18.89
C PRO A 262 13.77 -17.23 17.96
N GLN A 263 13.12 -18.26 18.53
CA GLN A 263 12.29 -19.20 17.78
C GLN A 263 11.09 -18.51 17.10
N HIS A 264 10.40 -17.61 17.82
CA HIS A 264 9.27 -16.87 17.27
C HIS A 264 9.71 -15.90 16.17
N GLN A 265 10.89 -15.28 16.31
CA GLN A 265 11.45 -14.43 15.25
C GLN A 265 11.74 -15.23 13.97
N LYS A 266 12.30 -16.45 14.10
CA LYS A 266 12.50 -17.36 12.96
C LYS A 266 11.18 -17.75 12.31
N LEU A 267 10.17 -18.06 13.12
CA LEU A 267 8.83 -18.41 12.65
C LEU A 267 8.16 -17.24 11.90
N PHE A 268 8.22 -16.01 12.45
CA PHE A 268 7.69 -14.85 11.76
C PHE A 268 8.38 -14.59 10.42
N LYS A 269 9.71 -14.72 10.34
CA LYS A 269 10.41 -14.61 9.06
C LYS A 269 9.95 -15.66 8.08
N PHE A 270 9.84 -16.92 8.51
CA PHE A 270 9.40 -18.02 7.66
C PHE A 270 8.00 -17.79 7.11
N PHE A 271 7.03 -17.44 7.95
CA PHE A 271 5.68 -17.12 7.49
C PHE A 271 5.62 -15.86 6.65
N THR A 272 6.40 -14.83 6.97
CA THR A 272 6.50 -13.60 6.14
C THR A 272 7.04 -13.96 4.75
N PHE A 273 8.03 -14.83 4.66
CA PHE A 273 8.60 -15.30 3.40
C PHE A 273 7.55 -16.08 2.57
N ILE A 274 6.87 -17.05 3.19
CA ILE A 274 5.81 -17.81 2.51
C ILE A 274 4.69 -16.87 2.04
N ALA A 275 4.19 -16.00 2.92
CA ALA A 275 3.17 -15.02 2.57
C ALA A 275 3.62 -14.13 1.40
N THR A 276 4.88 -13.70 1.39
CA THR A 276 5.45 -12.92 0.28
C THR A 276 5.39 -13.70 -1.02
N VAL A 277 5.95 -14.91 -1.05
CA VAL A 277 6.02 -15.75 -2.26
C VAL A 277 4.62 -16.05 -2.80
N LEU A 278 3.69 -16.46 -1.93
CA LEU A 278 2.32 -16.78 -2.34
C LEU A 278 1.57 -15.54 -2.86
N THR A 279 1.73 -14.39 -2.20
CA THR A 279 1.08 -13.13 -2.62
C THR A 279 1.60 -12.65 -3.98
N VAL A 280 2.91 -12.72 -4.22
CA VAL A 280 3.49 -12.22 -5.48
C VAL A 280 3.38 -13.20 -6.64
N ASN A 281 3.14 -14.49 -6.40
CA ASN A 281 3.17 -15.52 -7.44
C ASN A 281 2.27 -15.17 -8.64
N TYR A 282 1.01 -14.80 -8.38
CA TYR A 282 0.08 -14.46 -9.45
C TYR A 282 0.50 -13.18 -10.18
N GLU A 283 0.81 -12.11 -9.45
CA GLU A 283 1.20 -10.83 -10.03
C GLU A 283 2.52 -10.92 -10.81
N LEU A 284 3.47 -11.75 -10.37
CA LEU A 284 4.73 -11.98 -11.07
C LEU A 284 4.49 -12.69 -12.41
N ARG A 285 3.64 -13.71 -12.46
CA ARG A 285 3.25 -14.38 -13.72
C ARG A 285 2.57 -13.40 -14.66
N ARG A 286 1.65 -12.58 -14.15
CA ARG A 286 0.94 -11.57 -14.93
C ARG A 286 1.91 -10.51 -15.47
N PHE A 287 2.82 -10.03 -14.64
CA PHE A 287 3.88 -9.10 -15.03
C PHE A 287 4.80 -9.68 -16.11
N ALA A 288 5.21 -10.94 -15.98
CA ALA A 288 6.04 -11.61 -16.99
C ALA A 288 5.33 -11.73 -18.34
N ARG A 289 4.02 -12.06 -18.35
CA ARG A 289 3.23 -12.09 -19.60
C ARG A 289 3.13 -10.72 -20.25
N ASP A 290 2.83 -9.68 -19.48
CA ASP A 290 2.78 -8.31 -20.01
C ASP A 290 4.13 -7.88 -20.60
N LEU A 291 5.24 -8.24 -19.93
CA LEU A 291 6.59 -7.93 -20.40
C LEU A 291 6.92 -8.68 -21.70
N ILE A 292 6.58 -9.96 -21.79
CA ILE A 292 6.76 -10.76 -23.02
C ILE A 292 5.93 -10.16 -24.16
N GLY A 293 4.65 -9.84 -23.91
CA GLY A 293 3.79 -9.23 -24.92
C GLY A 293 4.33 -7.89 -25.43
N LEU A 294 4.87 -7.06 -24.54
CA LEU A 294 5.52 -5.79 -24.92
C LEU A 294 6.83 -6.02 -25.70
N ALA A 295 7.63 -7.02 -25.33
CA ALA A 295 8.86 -7.36 -26.04
C ALA A 295 8.55 -7.88 -27.45
N THR A 296 7.54 -8.75 -27.58
CA THR A 296 7.11 -9.30 -28.87
C THR A 296 6.59 -8.20 -29.80
N SER A 297 5.79 -7.25 -29.31
CA SER A 297 5.29 -6.15 -30.14
C SER A 297 6.40 -5.20 -30.61
N HIS A 298 7.45 -5.01 -29.81
CA HIS A 298 8.61 -4.22 -30.21
C HIS A 298 9.51 -4.95 -31.21
N VAL A 299 9.69 -6.27 -31.08
CA VAL A 299 10.58 -7.06 -31.94
C VAL A 299 9.97 -7.36 -33.30
N ILE A 300 8.68 -7.71 -33.34
CA ILE A 300 7.99 -8.03 -34.60
C ILE A 300 7.66 -6.76 -35.38
N GLY A 301 7.64 -5.60 -34.72
CA GLY A 301 7.28 -4.32 -35.31
C GLY A 301 5.83 -4.32 -35.80
N PRO A 302 5.22 -3.14 -35.99
CA PRO A 302 4.16 -3.06 -36.97
C PRO A 302 4.87 -3.32 -38.30
N GLU A 303 4.84 -4.55 -38.83
CA GLU A 303 5.03 -4.70 -40.26
C GLU A 303 4.05 -3.72 -40.88
N THR A 304 4.59 -2.63 -41.41
CA THR A 304 3.86 -1.74 -42.29
C THR A 304 3.31 -2.67 -43.35
N VAL A 305 2.03 -3.00 -43.23
CA VAL A 305 1.22 -3.49 -44.34
C VAL A 305 1.34 -2.37 -45.36
N SER A 306 2.41 -2.45 -46.14
CA SER A 306 2.62 -1.67 -47.33
C SER A 306 1.41 -2.02 -48.15
N THR A 307 0.49 -1.06 -48.25
CA THR A 307 -0.57 -1.01 -49.24
C THR A 307 0.05 -1.42 -50.56
N ARG A 308 -0.13 -2.70 -50.91
CA ARG A 308 0.09 -3.21 -52.25
C ARG A 308 -1.19 -2.92 -53.02
N ASP A 309 -1.51 -1.64 -53.11
CA ASP A 309 -2.43 -1.09 -54.10
C ASP A 309 -1.58 -0.81 -55.32
N ASP A 310 -1.18 -1.86 -56.03
CA ASP A 310 -0.67 -1.80 -57.41
C ASP A 310 -0.61 -3.25 -57.93
N LEU A 311 -1.75 -3.71 -58.46
CA LEU A 311 -1.92 -4.52 -59.70
C LEU A 311 -3.37 -5.00 -59.86
#